data_AF-A0A8S9IH08-F1
#
_entry.id   AF-A0A8S9IH08-F1
#
_cell.length_a   1.000
_cell.length_b   1.000
_cell.length_c   1.000
_cell.angle_alpha   90.00
_cell.angle_beta   90.00
_cell.angle_gamma   90.00
#
_symmetry.space_group_name_H-M   'P 1'
#
loop_
_entity.id
_entity.type
_entity.pdbx_description
1 polymer ?
#
loop_
_entity_poly.entity_id
_entity_poly.type
_entity_poly.pdbx_seq_one_letter_code
_entity_poly.pdbx_strand_id
1 'polypeptide(L)'
;MVSVDKYMQLQDSVPCRIRAKRGCATHPRSIAERVRRTKISERMRKLQELVPNMDKQTNTADMLDLAVDYIKDLQRQYKILNENRANCKCMNKEKNLI
;
A
#
# COMPACT_ATOMS: atom_id res chain seq x y z
N MET A 1 23.57 -5.20 9.86
CA MET A 1 23.26 -5.46 8.44
C MET A 1 24.34 -6.36 7.86
N VAL A 2 24.06 -7.66 7.77
CA VAL A 2 24.61 -8.71 6.87
C VAL A 2 24.10 -10.03 7.48
N SER A 3 23.44 -10.97 6.81
CA SER A 3 23.26 -11.21 5.39
C SER A 3 22.03 -12.11 5.24
N VAL A 4 21.13 -11.75 4.32
CA VAL A 4 19.94 -12.53 3.93
C VAL A 4 20.28 -13.78 3.12
N ASP A 5 21.57 -14.16 3.07
CA ASP A 5 22.12 -15.21 2.21
C ASP A 5 21.96 -16.64 2.76
N LYS A 6 21.49 -16.80 4.00
CA LYS A 6 21.26 -18.13 4.60
C LYS A 6 19.90 -18.74 4.27
N TYR A 7 19.39 -18.52 3.06
CA TYR A 7 18.11 -19.10 2.60
C TYR A 7 18.22 -19.98 1.36
N MET A 8 19.41 -20.15 0.75
CA MET A 8 19.53 -20.81 -0.56
C MET A 8 20.52 -21.99 -0.61
N GLN A 9 20.87 -22.64 0.51
CA GLN A 9 21.82 -23.78 0.51
C GLN A 9 21.36 -24.95 1.38
N LEU A 10 20.30 -25.64 0.97
CA LEU A 10 20.07 -27.03 1.40
C LEU A 10 19.13 -27.73 0.41
N GLN A 11 19.68 -28.07 -0.75
CA GLN A 11 19.29 -29.27 -1.46
C GLN A 11 20.28 -30.36 -1.04
N ASP A 12 19.74 -31.42 -0.46
CA ASP A 12 20.12 -32.83 -0.66
C ASP A 12 20.08 -33.63 0.65
N SER A 13 19.24 -34.67 0.62
CA SER A 13 19.10 -35.77 1.58
C SER A 13 18.30 -35.53 2.89
N VAL A 14 17.06 -36.08 2.91
CA VAL A 14 16.61 -37.21 3.76
C VAL A 14 15.09 -37.08 4.07
N PRO A 15 14.30 -38.17 3.99
CA PRO A 15 12.85 -38.15 3.97
C PRO A 15 12.24 -38.21 5.37
N CYS A 16 11.39 -37.23 5.70
CA CYS A 16 10.21 -37.43 6.51
C CYS A 16 9.22 -36.31 6.16
N ARG A 17 8.17 -36.65 5.39
CA ARG A 17 7.13 -35.70 4.98
C ARG A 17 6.30 -35.31 6.20
N ILE A 18 6.80 -34.39 7.04
CA ILE A 18 5.97 -33.67 7.99
C ILE A 18 4.97 -32.90 7.14
N ARG A 19 3.74 -33.41 7.07
CA ARG A 19 2.63 -32.72 6.41
C ARG A 19 2.55 -31.34 7.04
N ALA A 20 2.75 -30.29 6.24
CA ALA A 20 2.46 -28.94 6.69
C ALA A 20 1.04 -28.92 7.29
N LYS A 21 0.87 -28.24 8.44
CA LYS A 21 -0.46 -28.00 9.01
C LYS A 21 -1.40 -27.50 7.89
N ARG A 22 -2.67 -27.93 7.88
CA ARG A 22 -3.67 -27.51 6.88
C ARG A 22 -3.58 -25.98 6.69
N GLY A 23 -3.25 -25.54 5.47
CA GLY A 23 -3.10 -24.12 5.14
C GLY A 23 -1.67 -23.57 5.06
N CYS A 24 -0.64 -24.35 5.40
CA CYS A 24 0.77 -23.95 5.27
C CYS A 24 1.33 -24.33 3.90
N ALA A 25 1.83 -23.33 3.17
CA ALA A 25 2.57 -23.53 1.93
C ALA A 25 4.01 -23.97 2.26
N THR A 26 4.42 -25.15 1.80
CA THR A 26 5.81 -25.65 1.98
C THR A 26 6.72 -25.32 0.82
N HIS A 27 6.15 -25.01 -0.35
CA HIS A 27 6.93 -24.68 -1.54
C HIS A 27 7.32 -23.19 -1.53
N PRO A 28 8.60 -22.83 -1.82
CA PRO A 28 9.08 -21.45 -1.74
C PRO A 28 8.27 -20.48 -2.61
N ARG A 29 7.85 -20.90 -3.82
CA ARG A 29 6.97 -20.10 -4.70
C ARG A 29 5.64 -19.74 -4.03
N SER A 30 5.04 -20.67 -3.30
CA SER A 30 3.74 -20.48 -2.64
C SER A 30 3.87 -19.57 -1.41
N ILE A 31 5.01 -19.60 -0.72
CA ILE A 31 5.33 -18.66 0.36
C ILE A 31 5.48 -17.25 -0.21
N ALA A 32 6.26 -17.09 -1.29
CA ALA A 32 6.47 -15.80 -1.95
C ALA A 32 5.15 -15.17 -2.42
N GLU A 33 4.26 -15.95 -3.04
CA GLU A 33 2.96 -15.47 -3.50
C GLU A 33 2.05 -15.06 -2.32
N ARG A 34 2.07 -15.79 -1.20
CA ARG A 34 1.32 -15.39 0.01
C ARG A 34 1.79 -14.03 0.51
N VAL A 35 3.10 -13.83 0.63
CA VAL A 35 3.68 -12.55 1.05
C VAL A 35 3.26 -11.42 0.10
N ARG A 36 3.25 -11.68 -1.21
CA ARG A 36 2.78 -10.71 -2.21
C ARG A 36 1.32 -10.34 -2.00
N ARG A 37 0.44 -11.33 -1.80
CA ARG A 37 -1.00 -11.11 -1.54
C ARG A 37 -1.24 -10.34 -0.25
N THR A 38 -0.54 -10.67 0.84
CA THR A 38 -0.65 -9.94 2.10
C THR A 38 -0.28 -8.47 1.93
N LYS A 39 0.81 -8.17 1.22
CA LYS A 39 1.22 -6.78 0.92
C LYS A 39 0.16 -6.04 0.09
N ILE A 40 -0.47 -6.72 -0.87
CA ILE A 40 -1.57 -6.12 -1.66
C ILE A 40 -2.74 -5.80 -0.73
N SER A 41 -3.19 -6.75 0.08
CA SER A 41 -4.31 -6.54 1.02
C SER A 41 -4.06 -5.42 2.03
N GLU A 42 -2.83 -5.30 2.55
CA GLU A 42 -2.45 -4.19 3.42
C GLU A 42 -2.55 -2.84 2.72
N ARG A 43 -2.09 -2.75 1.46
CA ARG A 43 -2.20 -1.52 0.67
C ARG A 43 -3.66 -1.18 0.35
N MET A 44 -4.49 -2.18 0.07
CA MET A 44 -5.93 -1.97 -0.14
C MET A 44 -6.62 -1.42 1.11
N ARG A 45 -6.29 -1.94 2.31
CA ARG A 45 -6.82 -1.40 3.58
C ARG A 45 -6.41 0.04 3.82
N LYS A 46 -5.13 0.37 3.61
CA LYS A 46 -4.65 1.75 3.73
C LYS A 46 -5.35 2.69 2.74
N LEU A 47 -5.63 2.22 1.53
CA LEU A 47 -6.36 3.02 0.55
C LEU A 47 -7.78 3.35 1.03
N GLN A 48 -8.48 2.38 1.64
CA GLN A 48 -9.83 2.57 2.22
C GLN A 48 -9.86 3.60 3.35
N GLU A 49 -8.79 3.70 4.14
CA GLU A 49 -8.69 4.69 5.23
C GLU A 49 -8.44 6.12 4.71
N LEU A 50 -7.88 6.27 3.51
CA LEU A 50 -7.50 7.57 2.95
C LEU A 50 -8.59 8.19 2.07
N VAL A 51 -9.41 7.38 1.41
CA VAL A 51 -10.41 7.84 0.44
C VAL A 51 -11.80 7.85 1.09
N PRO A 52 -12.52 8.99 1.06
CA PRO A 52 -13.84 9.09 1.66
C PRO A 52 -14.85 8.17 0.96
N ASN A 53 -15.78 7.58 1.72
CA ASN A 53 -16.85 6.71 1.24
C ASN A 53 -16.40 5.42 0.50
N MET A 54 -15.13 5.02 0.63
CA MET A 54 -14.60 3.84 -0.06
C MET A 54 -15.12 2.51 0.52
N ASP A 55 -15.62 2.52 1.75
CA ASP A 55 -16.24 1.41 2.48
C ASP A 55 -17.55 0.88 1.84
N LYS A 56 -18.21 1.72 1.04
CA LYS A 56 -19.49 1.40 0.40
C LYS A 56 -19.32 0.66 -0.93
N GLN A 57 -18.10 0.61 -1.48
CA GLN A 57 -17.85 0.01 -2.78
C GLN A 57 -17.59 -1.49 -2.65
N THR A 58 -18.38 -2.30 -3.36
CA THR A 58 -18.29 -3.78 -3.33
C THR A 58 -17.32 -4.34 -4.37
N ASN A 59 -17.03 -3.59 -5.45
CA ASN A 59 -16.14 -3.99 -6.52
C ASN A 59 -14.76 -3.34 -6.38
N THR A 60 -13.69 -4.12 -6.57
CA THR A 60 -12.30 -3.63 -6.51
C THR A 60 -11.98 -2.65 -7.64
N ALA A 61 -12.55 -2.84 -8.84
CA ALA A 61 -12.30 -1.93 -9.97
C ALA A 61 -12.83 -0.52 -9.65
N ASP A 62 -14.12 -0.43 -9.32
CA ASP A 62 -14.76 0.83 -8.97
C ASP A 62 -14.10 1.51 -7.75
N MET A 63 -13.63 0.72 -6.77
CA MET A 63 -12.88 1.26 -5.61
C MET A 63 -11.61 1.99 -6.06
N LEU A 64 -10.89 1.42 -7.02
CA LEU A 64 -9.66 2.01 -7.57
C LEU A 64 -9.98 3.22 -8.45
N ASP A 65 -11.07 3.20 -9.22
CA ASP A 65 -11.51 4.33 -10.03
C ASP A 65 -11.90 5.54 -9.15
N LEU A 66 -12.66 5.29 -8.07
CA LEU A 66 -12.98 6.32 -7.07
C LEU A 66 -11.73 6.94 -6.44
N ALA A 67 -10.71 6.12 -6.17
CA ALA A 67 -9.43 6.62 -5.65
C ALA A 67 -8.73 7.56 -6.64
N VAL A 68 -8.74 7.21 -7.93
CA VAL A 68 -8.15 8.01 -9.00
C VAL A 68 -8.86 9.36 -9.11
N ASP A 69 -10.19 9.37 -9.05
CA ASP A 69 -10.96 10.61 -9.14
C ASP A 69 -10.76 11.50 -7.92
N TYR A 70 -10.71 10.93 -6.72
CA TYR A 70 -10.36 11.68 -5.51
C TYR A 70 -8.99 12.36 -5.60
N ILE A 71 -7.98 11.67 -6.16
CA ILE A 71 -6.64 12.25 -6.36
C ILE A 71 -6.69 13.43 -7.34
N LYS A 72 -7.44 13.31 -8.45
CA LYS A 72 -7.60 14.41 -9.41
C LYS A 72 -8.25 15.64 -8.77
N ASP A 73 -9.27 15.42 -7.94
CA ASP A 73 -9.96 16.49 -7.23
C ASP A 73 -9.06 17.17 -6.21
N LEU A 74 -8.26 16.41 -5.46
CA LEU A 74 -7.25 16.97 -4.56
C LEU A 74 -6.20 17.79 -5.31
N GLN A 75 -5.69 17.31 -6.45
CA GLN A 75 -4.75 18.04 -7.29
C GLN A 75 -5.34 19.36 -7.79
N ARG A 76 -6.61 19.34 -8.21
CA ARG A 76 -7.33 20.55 -8.63
C ARG A 76 -7.45 21.56 -7.47
N GLN A 77 -7.88 21.11 -6.30
CA GLN A 77 -8.01 21.97 -5.11
C GLN A 77 -6.67 22.58 -4.71
N TYR A 78 -5.61 21.78 -4.71
CA TYR A 78 -4.25 22.25 -4.43
C TYR A 78 -3.81 23.33 -5.41
N LYS A 79 -4.04 23.14 -6.71
CA LYS A 79 -3.71 24.14 -7.74
C LYS A 79 -4.43 25.47 -7.49
N ILE A 80 -5.74 25.43 -7.22
CA ILE A 80 -6.55 26.62 -6.93
C ILE A 80 -6.04 27.32 -5.66
N LEU A 81 -5.77 26.57 -4.58
CA LEU A 81 -5.23 27.14 -3.34
C LEU A 81 -3.87 27.78 -3.55
N ASN A 82 -3.01 27.19 -4.38
CA ASN A 82 -1.70 27.74 -4.70
C ASN A 82 -1.80 29.03 -5.53
N GLU A 83 -2.68 29.07 -6.51
CA GLU A 83 -2.99 30.28 -7.29
C GLU A 83 -3.56 31.38 -6.39
N ASN A 84 -4.50 31.05 -5.51
CA ASN A 84 -5.07 31.98 -4.54
C ASN A 84 -4.00 32.51 -3.57
N ARG A 85 -3.08 31.66 -3.12
CA ARG A 85 -1.95 32.06 -2.27
C ARG A 85 -1.01 33.02 -3.01
N ALA A 86 -0.69 32.74 -4.27
CA ALA A 86 0.16 33.61 -5.10
C ALA A 86 -0.51 34.97 -5.36
N ASN A 87 -1.83 34.98 -5.52
CA ASN A 87 -2.61 36.19 -5.77
C ASN A 87 -2.99 36.94 -4.47
N CYS A 88 -2.77 36.35 -3.29
CA CYS A 88 -3.08 37.02 -2.03
C CYS A 88 -2.08 38.14 -1.76
N LYS A 89 -2.58 39.38 -1.72
CA LYS A 89 -1.82 40.56 -1.32
C LYS A 89 -1.72 40.70 0.21
N CYS A 90 -2.27 39.75 0.95
CA CYS A 90 -2.23 39.72 2.40
C CYS A 90 -0.79 39.44 2.90
N MET A 91 -0.27 40.31 3.77
CA MET A 91 1.05 40.11 4.40
C MET A 91 1.05 38.81 5.20
N ASN A 92 1.81 37.81 4.76
CA ASN A 92 2.07 36.57 5.52
C ASN A 92 2.75 36.91 6.85
N LYS A 93 1.99 37.08 7.93
CA LYS A 93 2.50 36.82 9.29
C LYS A 93 2.25 35.35 9.57
N GLU A 94 3.28 34.55 9.34
CA GLU A 94 3.67 33.37 10.12
C GLU A 94 4.77 32.62 9.35
N LYS A 95 5.97 33.18 9.44
CA LYS A 95 7.18 32.37 9.33
C LYS A 95 7.44 31.80 10.73
N ASN A 96 7.51 30.47 10.79
CA ASN A 96 8.15 29.67 11.84
C ASN A 96 7.58 29.81 13.27
N LEU A 97 6.73 28.86 13.65
CA LEU A 97 6.75 28.34 15.02
C LEU A 97 7.37 26.94 15.00
N ILE A 98 8.64 26.90 15.45
CA ILE A 98 9.43 25.83 16.10
C ILE A 98 9.33 24.43 15.49
#